data_AF-A0A7T6XS51-F1
#
_entry.id   AF-A0A7T6XS51-F1
#
_cell.length_a   1.000
_cell.length_b   1.000
_cell.length_c   1.000
_cell.angle_alpha   90.00
_cell.angle_beta   90.00
_cell.angle_gamma   90.00
#
_symmetry.space_group_name_H-M   'P 1'
#
loop_
_entity.id
_entity.type
_entity.pdbx_description
1 polymer ?
#
loop_
_entity_poly.entity_id
_entity_poly.type
_entity_poly.pdbx_seq_one_letter_code
_entity_poly.pdbx_strand_id
1 'polypeptide(L)'
;MDWQSCHISPPTNHNLDPAFLDWDGLDPEMLDLAPKPTLTRLSSEERSAALREYSLQNLFIGWRTLMQTNNPDLYRAVEFRKTAAYGLIFLAHHMFEYGEAHFLSLLVDLKDTWTELPGITSEIPFPFDFSETDLERIKLDSDDAVAGTELVSEVKEKIGDLWPDKGFIEYEQCEDCKAALDEVKDQILEQLAESEEEKAEYKRYWPFE
;
A
#
# COMPACT_ATOMS: atom_id res chain seq x y z
N MET A 1 24.64 23.69 7.34
CA MET A 1 23.33 23.20 6.85
C MET A 1 22.54 24.41 6.40
N ASP A 2 22.14 24.43 5.13
CA ASP A 2 21.18 25.41 4.61
C ASP A 2 19.77 24.92 4.94
N TRP A 3 19.17 25.49 5.96
CA TRP A 3 17.85 25.09 6.46
C TRP A 3 16.72 25.43 5.47
N GLN A 4 16.97 26.29 4.47
CA GLN A 4 16.01 26.62 3.42
C GLN A 4 15.98 25.57 2.29
N SER A 5 17.00 24.70 2.23
CA SER A 5 17.09 23.59 1.29
C SER A 5 16.79 22.23 1.94
N CYS A 6 16.46 22.20 3.23
CA CYS A 6 16.11 20.98 3.95
C CYS A 6 14.59 20.88 4.09
N HIS A 7 14.01 19.80 3.59
CA HIS A 7 12.59 19.50 3.83
C HIS A 7 12.36 19.23 5.33
N ILE A 8 11.70 20.17 6.01
CA ILE A 8 11.32 20.04 7.41
C ILE A 8 9.91 19.45 7.45
N SER A 9 9.82 18.15 7.68
CA SER A 9 8.56 17.44 7.93
C SER A 9 8.71 16.55 9.17
N PRO A 10 7.59 16.12 9.79
CA PRO A 10 7.62 15.17 10.89
C PRO A 10 8.38 13.89 10.50
N PRO A 11 9.05 13.19 11.44
CA PRO A 11 9.72 11.91 11.19
C PRO A 11 8.83 10.89 10.47
N THR A 12 7.53 10.91 10.75
CA THR A 12 6.50 10.06 10.15
C THR A 12 6.29 10.28 8.65
N ASN A 13 6.90 11.32 8.07
CA ASN A 13 6.78 11.66 6.63
C ASN A 13 8.10 11.43 5.86
N HIS A 14 9.19 11.00 6.51
CA HIS A 14 10.47 10.70 5.86
C HIS A 14 10.63 9.22 5.54
N ASN A 15 11.51 8.81 4.63
CA ASN A 15 11.90 7.40 4.60
C ASN A 15 12.74 7.09 5.86
N LEU A 16 12.21 6.26 6.76
CA LEU A 16 12.88 5.91 8.02
C LEU A 16 13.90 4.78 7.83
N ASP A 17 13.87 4.14 6.67
CA ASP A 17 14.75 3.04 6.32
C ASP A 17 15.86 3.47 5.37
N PRO A 18 17.09 3.00 5.62
CA PRO A 18 18.16 3.15 4.66
C PRO A 18 17.77 2.51 3.32
N ALA A 19 17.92 3.25 2.23
CA ALA A 19 17.57 2.79 0.88
C ALA A 19 18.25 1.49 0.46
N PHE A 20 19.39 1.12 1.07
CA PHE A 20 20.08 -0.13 0.76
C PHE A 20 19.42 -1.38 1.36
N LEU A 21 18.46 -1.23 2.28
CA LEU A 21 17.75 -2.38 2.87
C LEU A 21 16.76 -3.01 1.88
N ASP A 22 16.17 -2.20 0.98
CA ASP A 22 15.28 -2.62 -0.12
C ASP A 22 14.34 -3.76 0.30
N TRP A 23 13.70 -3.60 1.46
CA TRP A 23 12.89 -4.63 2.09
C TRP A 23 11.45 -4.52 1.61
N ASP A 24 11.05 -5.46 0.76
CA ASP A 24 9.68 -5.56 0.22
C ASP A 24 8.75 -6.43 1.09
N GLY A 25 9.25 -6.98 2.20
CA GLY A 25 8.47 -7.85 3.08
C GLY A 25 7.62 -7.07 4.09
N LEU A 26 6.75 -7.79 4.80
CA LEU A 26 6.00 -7.22 5.93
C LEU A 26 6.97 -6.81 7.06
N ASP A 27 6.64 -5.72 7.75
CA ASP A 27 7.33 -5.34 8.97
C ASP A 27 7.19 -6.47 10.01
N PRO A 28 8.28 -6.93 10.64
CA PRO A 28 8.20 -8.03 11.58
C PRO A 28 7.50 -7.58 12.86
N GLU A 29 6.58 -8.42 13.37
CA GLU A 29 5.86 -8.17 14.63
C GLU A 29 6.81 -8.18 15.84
N MET A 30 7.86 -9.00 15.77
CA MET A 30 8.87 -9.14 16.83
C MET A 30 10.26 -8.87 16.26
N LEU A 31 11.14 -8.33 17.10
CA LEU A 31 12.54 -8.08 16.74
C LEU A 31 13.47 -9.28 17.02
N ASP A 32 12.90 -10.48 17.09
CA ASP A 32 13.66 -11.71 17.22
C ASP A 32 14.23 -12.12 15.86
N LEU A 33 15.52 -12.49 15.85
CA LEU A 33 16.18 -12.95 14.62
C LEU A 33 15.44 -14.15 14.03
N ALA A 34 15.21 -14.08 12.72
CA ALA A 34 14.59 -15.17 11.98
C ALA A 34 15.48 -16.42 12.06
N PRO A 35 14.91 -17.63 12.21
CA PRO A 35 15.67 -18.85 12.24
C PRO A 35 16.33 -19.14 10.89
N LYS A 36 17.48 -19.80 10.91
CA LYS A 36 18.20 -20.16 9.68
C LYS A 36 17.36 -21.09 8.80
N PRO A 37 17.23 -20.82 7.48
CA PRO A 37 16.40 -21.64 6.59
C PRO A 37 16.99 -23.05 6.43
N THR A 38 16.10 -24.01 6.25
CA THR A 38 16.48 -25.40 5.93
C THR A 38 16.82 -25.50 4.45
N LEU A 39 18.09 -25.74 4.15
CA LEU A 39 18.60 -25.79 2.77
C LEU A 39 18.61 -27.19 2.15
N THR A 40 18.36 -28.22 2.96
CA THR A 40 18.32 -29.60 2.50
C THR A 40 17.11 -29.76 1.58
N ARG A 41 17.35 -30.24 0.35
CA ARG A 41 16.37 -30.43 -0.75
C ARG A 41 16.15 -29.24 -1.68
N LEU A 42 16.74 -28.08 -1.40
CA LEU A 42 16.71 -26.94 -2.32
C LEU A 42 17.78 -27.08 -3.42
N SER A 43 17.47 -26.58 -4.62
CA SER A 43 18.39 -26.36 -5.73
C SER A 43 19.45 -25.32 -5.37
N SER A 44 20.51 -25.17 -6.18
CA SER A 44 21.54 -24.14 -5.92
C SER A 44 20.98 -22.72 -5.94
N GLU A 45 20.03 -22.46 -6.84
CA GLU A 45 19.36 -21.17 -6.99
C GLU A 45 18.44 -20.89 -5.80
N GLU A 46 17.60 -21.87 -5.43
CA GLU A 46 16.69 -21.77 -4.28
C GLU A 46 17.44 -21.58 -2.96
N ARG A 47 18.57 -22.27 -2.78
CA ARG A 47 19.44 -22.04 -1.61
C ARG A 47 19.98 -20.63 -1.56
N SER A 48 20.40 -20.11 -2.71
CA SER A 48 20.96 -18.76 -2.79
C SER A 48 19.88 -17.72 -2.51
N ALA A 49 18.67 -17.92 -3.03
CA ALA A 49 17.52 -17.06 -2.74
C ALA A 49 17.14 -17.09 -1.25
N ALA A 50 16.96 -18.29 -0.67
CA ALA A 50 16.60 -18.43 0.74
C ALA A 50 17.65 -17.82 1.69
N LEU A 51 18.94 -17.93 1.35
CA LEU A 51 20.00 -17.28 2.14
C LEU A 51 20.01 -15.77 1.99
N ARG A 52 19.72 -15.23 0.80
CA ARG A 52 19.59 -13.78 0.58
C ARG A 52 18.42 -13.23 1.38
N GLU A 53 17.25 -13.83 1.29
CA GLU A 53 16.05 -13.45 2.02
C GLU A 53 16.28 -13.49 3.55
N TYR A 54 16.82 -14.60 4.06
CA TYR A 54 17.22 -14.73 5.46
C TYR A 54 18.18 -13.61 5.91
N SER A 55 19.13 -13.23 5.05
CA SER A 55 20.11 -12.20 5.37
C SER A 55 19.48 -10.82 5.38
N LEU A 56 18.62 -10.51 4.41
CA LEU A 56 17.89 -9.24 4.33
C LEU A 56 16.94 -9.09 5.52
N GLN A 57 16.16 -10.11 5.85
CA GLN A 57 15.25 -10.09 6.98
C GLN A 57 15.98 -9.84 8.30
N ASN A 58 17.08 -10.56 8.56
CA ASN A 58 17.84 -10.36 9.79
C ASN A 58 18.62 -9.04 9.82
N LEU A 59 19.05 -8.52 8.66
CA LEU A 59 19.64 -7.19 8.56
C LEU A 59 18.59 -6.12 8.92
N PHE A 60 17.37 -6.28 8.42
CA PHE A 60 16.24 -5.39 8.72
C PHE A 60 15.84 -5.44 10.20
N ILE A 61 15.73 -6.63 10.79
CA ILE A 61 15.51 -6.82 12.23
C ILE A 61 16.64 -6.18 13.04
N GLY A 62 17.89 -6.38 12.62
CA GLY A 62 19.06 -5.75 13.24
C GLY A 62 19.00 -4.22 13.17
N TRP A 63 18.58 -3.67 12.04
CA TRP A 63 18.35 -2.23 11.87
C TRP A 63 17.27 -1.69 12.81
N ARG A 64 16.11 -2.36 12.89
CA ARG A 64 15.03 -2.02 13.82
C ARG A 64 15.49 -2.06 15.28
N THR A 65 16.23 -3.09 15.66
CA THR A 65 16.81 -3.24 17.01
C THR A 65 17.80 -2.12 17.33
N LEU A 66 18.67 -1.78 16.37
CA LEU A 66 19.62 -0.69 16.50
C LEU A 66 18.90 0.66 16.63
N MET A 67 17.85 0.88 15.85
CA MET A 67 17.00 2.07 15.89
C MET A 67 16.31 2.18 17.25
N GLN A 68 15.68 1.10 17.75
CA GLN A 68 15.04 1.08 19.06
C GLN A 68 16.02 1.42 20.19
N THR A 69 17.24 0.89 20.12
CA THR A 69 18.26 1.09 21.17
C THR A 69 18.88 2.48 21.12
N ASN A 70 19.23 2.98 19.93
CA ASN A 70 20.04 4.20 19.78
C ASN A 70 19.22 5.45 19.45
N ASN A 71 18.02 5.29 18.90
CA ASN A 71 17.13 6.39 18.55
C ASN A 71 15.65 5.99 18.77
N PRO A 72 15.23 5.86 20.05
CA PRO A 72 13.89 5.37 20.39
C PRO A 72 12.77 6.26 19.85
N ASP A 73 12.99 7.56 19.66
CA ASP A 73 12.00 8.46 19.06
C ASP A 73 11.77 8.15 17.57
N LEU A 74 12.83 7.80 16.84
CA LEU A 74 12.70 7.34 15.45
C LEU A 74 11.96 6.01 15.37
N TYR A 75 12.26 5.08 16.30
CA TYR A 75 11.56 3.80 16.37
C TYR A 75 10.08 3.97 16.73
N ARG A 76 9.74 4.91 17.63
CA ARG A 76 8.34 5.27 17.91
C ARG A 76 7.62 5.81 16.68
N ALA A 77 8.31 6.53 15.80
CA ALA A 77 7.72 6.97 14.54
C ALA A 77 7.42 5.78 13.62
N VAL A 78 8.30 4.76 13.55
CA VAL A 78 8.03 3.50 12.83
C VAL A 78 6.80 2.80 13.42
N GLU A 79 6.74 2.62 14.74
CA GLU A 79 5.60 1.96 15.39
C GLU A 79 4.29 2.74 15.19
N PHE A 80 4.33 4.07 15.23
CA PHE A 80 3.16 4.90 14.97
C PHE A 80 2.62 4.70 13.54
N ARG A 81 3.49 4.43 12.54
CA ARG A 81 3.05 4.17 11.17
C ARG A 81 2.17 2.93 11.02
N LYS A 82 2.23 2.01 11.96
CA LYS A 82 1.42 0.79 11.99
C LYS A 82 0.01 1.02 12.56
N THR A 83 -0.29 2.23 13.03
CA THR A 83 -1.58 2.56 13.66
C THR A 83 -2.60 3.08 12.66
N ALA A 84 -3.90 2.84 12.92
CA ALA A 84 -4.99 3.39 12.13
C ALA A 84 -4.96 4.93 12.07
N ALA A 85 -4.54 5.59 13.15
CA ALA A 85 -4.39 7.05 13.19
C ALA A 85 -3.36 7.56 12.17
N TYR A 86 -2.20 6.90 12.05
CA TYR A 86 -1.27 7.26 11.00
C TYR A 86 -1.82 6.94 9.62
N GLY A 87 -2.44 5.77 9.43
CA GLY A 87 -3.03 5.40 8.15
C GLY A 87 -4.07 6.44 7.68
N LEU A 88 -4.85 7.02 8.59
CA LEU A 88 -5.79 8.12 8.26
C LEU A 88 -5.06 9.40 7.86
N ILE A 89 -3.99 9.78 8.56
CA ILE A 89 -3.16 10.93 8.18
C ILE A 89 -2.53 10.70 6.80
N PHE A 90 -2.05 9.48 6.54
CA PHE A 90 -1.48 9.08 5.26
C PHE A 90 -2.54 9.16 4.16
N LEU A 91 -3.65 8.45 4.30
CA LEU A 91 -4.74 8.45 3.31
C LEU A 91 -5.34 9.84 3.08
N ALA A 92 -5.43 10.69 4.11
CA ALA A 92 -5.87 12.07 3.93
C ALA A 92 -4.99 12.87 2.96
N HIS A 93 -3.67 12.66 2.99
CA HIS A 93 -2.74 13.28 2.03
C HIS A 93 -2.82 12.66 0.64
N HIS A 94 -3.28 11.42 0.54
CA HIS A 94 -3.35 10.63 -0.69
C HIS A 94 -4.80 10.35 -1.14
N MET A 95 -5.75 11.20 -0.71
CA MET A 95 -7.19 10.98 -0.96
C MET A 95 -7.52 10.90 -2.45
N PHE A 96 -6.79 11.62 -3.30
CA PHE A 96 -6.96 11.58 -4.75
C PHE A 96 -6.30 10.36 -5.42
N GLU A 97 -5.40 9.67 -4.72
CA GLU A 97 -4.67 8.51 -5.25
C GLU A 97 -5.35 7.20 -4.82
N TYR A 98 -5.68 7.06 -3.54
CA TYR A 98 -6.30 5.84 -2.98
C TYR A 98 -7.82 5.94 -2.82
N GLY A 99 -8.40 7.14 -2.95
CA GLY A 99 -9.84 7.35 -2.87
C GLY A 99 -10.42 7.38 -1.46
N GLU A 100 -11.70 7.75 -1.40
CA GLU A 100 -12.46 7.92 -0.14
C GLU A 100 -12.81 6.58 0.52
N ALA A 101 -12.97 5.50 -0.26
CA ALA A 101 -13.41 4.20 0.24
C ALA A 101 -12.47 3.63 1.32
N HIS A 102 -11.17 3.60 1.05
CA HIS A 102 -10.17 3.13 2.02
C HIS A 102 -10.08 4.05 3.24
N PHE A 103 -10.25 5.36 3.06
CA PHE A 103 -10.26 6.31 4.18
C PHE A 103 -11.44 6.06 5.12
N LEU A 104 -12.64 5.88 4.57
CA LEU A 104 -13.84 5.60 5.36
C LEU A 104 -13.76 4.26 6.08
N SER A 105 -13.24 3.23 5.40
CA SER A 105 -13.00 1.92 6.00
C SER A 105 -12.07 2.03 7.22
N LEU A 106 -10.93 2.72 7.07
CA LEU A 106 -10.00 2.92 8.18
C LEU A 106 -10.56 3.84 9.29
N LEU A 107 -11.45 4.77 8.94
CA LEU A 107 -12.13 5.62 9.93
C LEU A 107 -13.10 4.80 10.79
N VAL A 108 -13.75 3.79 10.22
CA VAL A 108 -14.55 2.81 10.97
C VAL A 108 -13.65 2.02 11.92
N ASP A 109 -12.52 1.49 11.45
CA ASP A 109 -11.56 0.75 12.30
C ASP A 109 -10.98 1.62 13.43
N LEU A 110 -10.78 2.92 13.19
CA LEU A 110 -10.32 3.85 14.22
C LEU A 110 -11.28 3.91 15.42
N LYS A 111 -12.59 3.69 15.21
CA LYS A 111 -13.59 3.71 16.28
C LYS A 111 -13.23 2.72 17.40
N ASP A 112 -12.70 1.55 17.04
CA ASP A 112 -12.33 0.50 17.99
C ASP A 112 -11.08 0.84 18.82
N THR A 113 -10.21 1.70 18.28
CA THR A 113 -8.95 2.14 18.93
C THR A 113 -8.99 3.60 19.38
N TRP A 114 -10.15 4.26 19.30
CA TRP A 114 -10.29 5.70 19.57
C TRP A 114 -9.77 6.11 20.96
N THR A 115 -10.07 5.30 21.97
CA THR A 115 -9.65 5.57 23.37
C THR A 115 -8.15 5.41 23.60
N GLU A 116 -7.43 4.79 22.66
CA GLU A 116 -5.98 4.59 22.74
C GLU A 116 -5.20 5.81 22.20
N LEU A 117 -5.89 6.74 21.51
CA LEU A 117 -5.24 7.90 20.92
C LEU A 117 -4.74 8.90 21.97
N PRO A 118 -3.55 9.50 21.77
CA PRO A 118 -3.03 10.52 22.67
C PRO A 118 -3.98 11.72 22.76
N GLY A 119 -4.40 12.06 23.98
CA GLY A 119 -5.28 13.21 24.25
C GLY A 119 -6.77 12.90 24.21
N ILE A 120 -7.17 11.68 23.86
CA ILE A 120 -8.54 11.21 24.05
C ILE A 120 -8.72 10.76 25.50
N THR A 121 -9.66 11.37 26.20
CA THR A 121 -10.11 10.94 27.52
C THR A 121 -11.42 10.18 27.38
N SER A 122 -11.83 9.43 28.41
CA SER A 122 -13.12 8.71 28.43
C SER A 122 -14.35 9.63 28.25
N GLU A 123 -14.16 10.94 28.35
CA GLU A 123 -15.21 11.95 28.17
C GLU A 123 -15.34 12.42 26.72
N ILE A 124 -14.40 12.09 25.85
CA ILE A 124 -14.40 12.48 24.43
C ILE A 124 -14.89 11.28 23.62
N PRO A 125 -16.19 11.19 23.29
CA PRO A 125 -16.70 10.12 22.46
C PRO A 125 -16.12 10.21 21.04
N PHE A 126 -16.15 9.09 20.34
CA PHE A 126 -15.84 9.07 18.92
C PHE A 126 -16.84 9.98 18.17
N PRO A 127 -16.38 10.83 17.23
CA PRO A 127 -17.21 11.92 16.70
C PRO A 127 -18.27 11.51 15.67
N PHE A 128 -18.27 10.25 15.22
CA PHE A 128 -19.20 9.76 14.20
C PHE A 128 -20.02 8.56 14.70
N ASP A 129 -21.30 8.56 14.36
CA ASP A 129 -22.17 7.40 14.53
C ASP A 129 -22.45 6.80 13.16
N PHE A 130 -22.05 5.53 12.98
CA PHE A 130 -22.33 4.76 11.77
C PHE A 130 -23.54 3.86 12.01
N SER A 131 -24.52 3.92 11.11
CA SER A 131 -25.59 2.92 11.09
C SER A 131 -25.08 1.59 10.53
N GLU A 132 -25.82 0.49 10.74
CA GLU A 132 -25.48 -0.81 10.13
C GLU A 132 -25.39 -0.70 8.60
N THR A 133 -26.30 0.07 7.98
CA THR A 133 -26.28 0.33 6.53
C THR A 133 -25.05 1.12 6.09
N ASP A 134 -24.58 2.07 6.90
CA ASP A 134 -23.33 2.78 6.60
C ASP A 134 -22.13 1.83 6.65
N LEU A 135 -22.07 0.96 7.65
CA LEU A 135 -20.99 -0.02 7.79
C LEU A 135 -20.96 -1.01 6.63
N GLU A 136 -22.13 -1.52 6.22
CA GLU A 136 -22.24 -2.42 5.06
C GLU A 136 -21.80 -1.74 3.77
N ARG A 137 -22.24 -0.50 3.54
CA ARG A 137 -21.85 0.29 2.36
C ARG A 137 -20.36 0.59 2.35
N ILE A 138 -19.81 1.10 3.47
CA ILE A 138 -18.37 1.42 3.57
C ILE A 138 -17.51 0.18 3.31
N LYS A 139 -17.94 -0.97 3.86
CA LYS A 139 -17.25 -2.23 3.62
C LYS A 139 -17.29 -2.62 2.15
N LEU A 140 -18.47 -2.58 1.52
CA LEU A 140 -18.61 -2.91 0.10
C LEU A 140 -17.77 -1.97 -0.77
N ASP A 141 -17.85 -0.65 -0.56
CA ASP A 141 -17.07 0.34 -1.30
C ASP A 141 -15.55 0.08 -1.14
N SER A 142 -15.11 -0.31 0.06
CA SER A 142 -13.71 -0.66 0.33
C SER A 142 -13.30 -1.96 -0.36
N ASP A 143 -14.13 -2.99 -0.32
CA ASP A 143 -13.86 -4.30 -0.96
C ASP A 143 -13.78 -4.13 -2.49
N ASP A 144 -14.68 -3.33 -3.08
CA ASP A 144 -14.67 -3.01 -4.51
C ASP A 144 -13.44 -2.19 -4.91
N ALA A 145 -13.00 -1.25 -4.06
CA ALA A 145 -11.77 -0.50 -4.28
C ALA A 145 -10.53 -1.40 -4.25
N VAL A 146 -10.46 -2.36 -3.32
CA VAL A 146 -9.38 -3.38 -3.30
C VAL A 146 -9.40 -4.20 -4.59
N ALA A 147 -10.56 -4.73 -4.98
CA ALA A 147 -10.69 -5.50 -6.22
C ALA A 147 -10.26 -4.69 -7.46
N GLY A 148 -10.57 -3.40 -7.51
CA GLY A 148 -10.10 -2.49 -8.55
C GLY A 148 -8.57 -2.36 -8.59
N THR A 149 -7.91 -2.25 -7.44
CA THR A 149 -6.43 -2.18 -7.38
C THR A 149 -5.75 -3.49 -7.77
N GLU A 150 -6.35 -4.63 -7.42
CA GLU A 150 -5.89 -5.96 -7.84
C GLU A 150 -6.01 -6.11 -9.35
N LEU A 151 -7.15 -5.71 -9.91
CA LEU A 151 -7.38 -5.72 -11.35
C LEU A 151 -6.33 -4.88 -12.10
N VAL A 152 -6.06 -3.64 -11.65
CA VAL A 152 -5.03 -2.79 -12.25
C VAL A 152 -3.64 -3.41 -12.15
N SER A 153 -3.35 -4.12 -11.05
CA SER A 153 -2.08 -4.84 -10.88
C SER A 153 -1.96 -5.98 -11.88
N GLU A 154 -3.02 -6.74 -12.12
CA GLU A 154 -3.06 -7.77 -13.16
C GLU A 154 -2.90 -7.19 -14.56
N VAL A 155 -3.53 -6.05 -14.85
CA VAL A 155 -3.33 -5.32 -16.12
C VAL A 155 -1.87 -4.94 -16.30
N LYS A 156 -1.25 -4.37 -15.27
CA LYS A 156 0.15 -3.98 -15.29
C LYS A 156 1.06 -5.19 -15.57
N GLU A 157 0.80 -6.33 -14.94
CA GLU A 157 1.54 -7.57 -15.19
C GLU A 157 1.37 -8.07 -16.64
N LYS A 158 0.13 -8.04 -17.16
CA LYS A 158 -0.18 -8.48 -18.53
C LYS A 158 0.47 -7.58 -19.60
N ILE A 159 0.44 -6.27 -19.40
CA ILE A 159 0.99 -5.29 -20.35
C ILE A 159 2.53 -5.24 -20.27
N GLY A 160 3.11 -5.49 -19.10
CA GLY A 160 4.55 -5.57 -18.90
C GLY A 160 5.26 -4.24 -19.22
N ASP A 161 6.28 -4.29 -20.08
CA ASP A 161 7.12 -3.14 -20.44
C ASP A 161 6.36 -2.02 -21.17
N LEU A 162 5.17 -2.31 -21.71
CA LEU A 162 4.31 -1.31 -22.35
C LEU A 162 3.45 -0.54 -21.34
N TRP A 163 3.47 -0.89 -20.05
CA TRP A 163 2.70 -0.20 -19.03
C TRP A 163 3.24 1.23 -18.89
N PRO A 164 2.39 2.27 -19.05
CA PRO A 164 2.82 3.65 -18.96
C PRO A 164 3.05 4.04 -17.49
N ASP A 165 4.18 3.61 -16.91
CA ASP A 165 4.52 3.90 -15.53
C ASP A 165 4.57 5.42 -15.32
N LYS A 166 3.77 5.91 -14.37
CA LYS A 166 3.58 7.35 -14.10
C LYS A 166 3.11 8.16 -15.32
N GLY A 167 2.40 7.51 -16.25
CA GLY A 167 1.85 8.14 -17.45
C GLY A 167 2.89 8.45 -18.53
N PHE A 168 4.08 7.84 -18.47
CA PHE A 168 5.13 8.03 -19.47
C PHE A 168 5.35 6.74 -20.29
N ILE A 169 5.49 6.89 -21.60
CA ILE A 169 5.91 5.84 -22.53
C ILE A 169 6.79 6.48 -23.60
N GLU A 170 7.80 5.75 -24.09
CA GLU A 170 8.62 6.21 -25.20
C GLU A 170 7.76 6.39 -26.46
N TYR A 171 8.08 7.42 -27.25
CA TYR A 171 7.27 7.79 -28.42
C TYR A 171 7.12 6.62 -29.40
N GLU A 172 8.18 5.84 -29.59
CA GLU A 172 8.22 4.67 -30.47
C GLU A 172 7.28 3.55 -30.01
N GLN A 173 6.98 3.47 -28.71
CA GLN A 173 6.14 2.42 -28.11
C GLN A 173 4.72 2.91 -27.82
N CYS A 174 4.40 4.18 -28.10
CA CYS A 174 3.11 4.78 -27.78
C CYS A 174 1.93 4.07 -28.46
N GLU A 175 2.05 3.75 -29.76
CA GLU A 175 0.99 3.05 -30.49
C GLU A 175 0.81 1.60 -30.01
N ASP A 176 1.92 0.91 -29.71
CA ASP A 176 1.89 -0.45 -29.16
C ASP A 176 1.27 -0.47 -27.75
N CYS A 177 1.59 0.52 -26.91
CA CYS A 177 1.01 0.72 -25.59
C CYS A 177 -0.51 0.95 -25.67
N LYS A 178 -0.98 1.83 -26.57
CA LYS A 178 -2.42 2.05 -26.79
C LYS A 178 -3.14 0.79 -27.24
N ALA A 179 -2.57 0.05 -28.19
CA ALA A 179 -3.15 -1.21 -28.66
C ALA A 179 -3.26 -2.25 -27.53
N ALA A 180 -2.23 -2.36 -26.69
CA ALA A 180 -2.25 -3.24 -25.52
C ALA A 180 -3.29 -2.82 -24.48
N LEU A 181 -3.43 -1.51 -24.21
CA LEU A 181 -4.45 -0.97 -23.30
C LEU A 181 -5.87 -1.23 -23.83
N ASP A 182 -6.09 -1.08 -25.13
CA ASP A 182 -7.37 -1.38 -25.78
C ASP A 182 -7.73 -2.86 -25.70
N GLU A 183 -6.76 -3.76 -25.93
CA GLU A 183 -6.97 -5.19 -25.81
C GLU A 183 -7.35 -5.58 -24.38
N VAL A 184 -6.63 -5.05 -23.38
CA VAL A 184 -6.90 -5.36 -21.98
C VAL A 184 -8.23 -4.75 -21.52
N LYS A 185 -8.60 -3.55 -22.02
CA LYS A 185 -9.94 -2.99 -21.81
C LYS A 185 -11.01 -3.96 -22.28
N ASP A 186 -10.92 -4.47 -23.51
CA ASP A 186 -11.93 -5.39 -24.03
C ASP A 186 -12.00 -6.70 -23.23
N GLN A 187 -10.85 -7.22 -22.77
CA GLN A 187 -10.82 -8.38 -21.88
C GLN A 187 -11.50 -8.12 -20.52
N ILE A 188 -11.27 -6.96 -19.92
CA ILE A 188 -11.90 -6.56 -18.65
C ILE A 188 -13.41 -6.44 -18.83
N LEU A 189 -13.85 -5.80 -19.91
CA LEU A 189 -15.27 -5.64 -20.20
C LEU A 189 -15.97 -6.98 -20.41
N GLU A 190 -15.30 -7.96 -21.02
CA GLU A 190 -15.87 -9.31 -21.19
C GLU A 190 -15.92 -10.09 -19.87
N GLN A 191 -15.04 -9.78 -18.91
CA GLN A 191 -15.01 -10.44 -17.61
C GLN A 191 -16.00 -9.83 -16.61
N LEU A 192 -16.15 -8.50 -16.60
CA LEU A 192 -16.90 -7.78 -15.57
C LEU A 192 -18.33 -7.43 -15.98
N ALA A 193 -18.61 -7.20 -17.26
CA ALA A 193 -19.94 -6.80 -17.70
C ALA A 193 -20.77 -8.02 -18.08
N GLU A 194 -21.94 -8.17 -17.45
CA GLU A 194 -22.91 -9.23 -17.72
C GLU A 194 -23.88 -8.85 -18.85
N SER A 195 -23.91 -7.58 -19.24
CA SER A 195 -24.82 -7.02 -20.25
C SER A 195 -24.15 -5.99 -21.17
N GLU A 196 -24.76 -5.75 -22.33
CA GLU A 196 -24.31 -4.71 -23.27
C GLU A 196 -24.49 -3.30 -22.69
N GLU A 197 -25.52 -3.11 -21.85
CA GLU A 197 -25.74 -1.88 -21.09
C GLU A 197 -24.59 -1.60 -20.10
N GLU A 198 -24.12 -2.62 -19.37
CA GLU A 198 -22.96 -2.49 -18.48
C GLU A 198 -21.66 -2.25 -19.25
N LYS A 199 -21.45 -2.95 -20.37
CA LYS A 199 -20.29 -2.68 -21.26
C LYS A 199 -20.28 -1.23 -21.73
N ALA A 200 -21.44 -0.67 -22.07
CA ALA A 200 -21.56 0.72 -22.48
C ALA A 200 -21.26 1.69 -21.34
N GLU A 201 -21.70 1.39 -20.12
CA GLU A 201 -21.43 2.21 -18.94
C GLU A 201 -19.95 2.18 -18.57
N TYR A 202 -19.30 1.01 -18.55
CA TYR A 202 -17.86 0.92 -18.33
C TYR A 202 -17.06 1.70 -19.39
N LYS A 203 -17.44 1.60 -20.67
CA LYS A 203 -16.79 2.37 -21.75
C LYS A 203 -16.96 3.88 -21.56
N ARG A 204 -18.09 4.33 -21.03
CA ARG A 204 -18.37 5.75 -20.77
C ARG A 204 -17.47 6.34 -19.68
N TYR A 205 -17.13 5.54 -18.67
CA TYR A 205 -16.28 5.95 -17.55
C TYR A 205 -14.82 5.49 -17.70
N TRP A 206 -14.47 4.92 -18.86
CA TRP A 206 -13.12 4.41 -19.08
C TRP A 206 -12.11 5.58 -19.11
N PRO A 207 -11.06 5.56 -18.27
CA PRO A 207 -10.21 6.73 -18.05
C PRO A 207 -9.11 6.91 -19.12
N PHE A 208 -8.96 5.96 -20.05
CA PHE A 208 -7.86 5.94 -21.03
C PHE A 208 -8.39 6.01 -22.48
N GLU A 209 -7.94 6.99 -23.26
CA GLU A 209 -8.15 7.11 -24.72
C GLU A 209 -6.82 7.13 -25.49
#